data_AF-H3CCT7-F1
#
_entry.id   AF-H3CCT7-F1
#
_cell.length_a   1.000
_cell.length_b   1.000
_cell.length_c   1.000
_cell.angle_alpha   90.00
_cell.angle_beta   90.00
_cell.angle_gamma   90.00
#
_symmetry.space_group_name_H-M   'P 1'
#
loop_
_entity.id
_entity.type
_entity.pdbx_description
1 polymer ?
#
loop_
_entity_poly.entity_id
_entity_poly.type
_entity_poly.pdbx_seq_one_letter_code
_entity_poly.pdbx_strand_id
1 'polypeptide(L)'
;LETLVMPTLRQAAEDKSWRVRYMVADKFSELQKAVGPEITKNDLVPAFQNLLKDCEAEVRAAAANKVKEFCENLPEDSREQIIMTHILPCVKELVSDTNQHVKSALASVIMGLSTILGKDNTIEHLLPLFLAQLKDEQCPEVRLNIISNLDCVNEVIGIRQLSQSLLPAIVELAEDAKWRVRLAIIEYMPLLAGQLGVEFFDEKLNTLCMAWLIDHVYAIREAATCNLMKLVEKFGPEWAQNTIVPKVLGMANDPNYLHRMTTLFCINALSEACGQEITTKQMLPVVLKMANDQVANVRFNVAKSLQKIGPVLDSLALQTEVKPVLEKLTTDTDMDVKYFAQEALNVLALS
;
A
#
# COMPACT_ATOMS: atom_id res chain seq x y z
N LEU A 1 -20.42 -39.97 12.90
CA LEU A 1 -20.53 -38.77 12.04
C LEU A 1 -20.51 -39.15 10.56
N GLU A 2 -19.51 -39.89 10.12
CA GLU A 2 -19.32 -40.28 8.71
C GLU A 2 -20.57 -40.87 8.03
N THR A 3 -21.19 -41.90 8.63
CA THR A 3 -22.37 -42.57 8.05
C THR A 3 -23.67 -41.78 8.11
N LEU A 4 -23.77 -40.77 8.98
CA LEU A 4 -25.02 -40.04 9.25
C LEU A 4 -25.03 -38.62 8.66
N VAL A 5 -23.87 -37.98 8.55
CA VAL A 5 -23.75 -36.57 8.15
C VAL A 5 -23.14 -36.42 6.75
N MET A 6 -22.16 -37.25 6.40
CA MET A 6 -21.45 -37.11 5.12
C MET A 6 -22.31 -37.35 3.88
N PRO A 7 -23.27 -38.29 3.85
CA PRO A 7 -24.16 -38.44 2.69
C PRO A 7 -24.93 -37.16 2.37
N THR A 8 -25.47 -36.50 3.40
CA THR A 8 -26.20 -35.23 3.24
C THR A 8 -25.26 -34.09 2.86
N LEU A 9 -24.05 -34.04 3.45
CA LEU A 9 -23.07 -33.02 3.10
C LEU A 9 -22.59 -33.13 1.65
N ARG A 10 -22.29 -34.35 1.17
CA ARG A 10 -21.93 -34.62 -0.23
C ARG A 10 -23.07 -34.20 -1.16
N GLN A 11 -24.32 -34.55 -0.82
CA GLN A 11 -25.49 -34.11 -1.59
C GLN A 11 -25.64 -32.59 -1.63
N ALA A 12 -25.37 -31.90 -0.51
CA ALA A 12 -25.43 -30.44 -0.45
C ALA A 12 -24.33 -29.77 -1.29
N ALA A 13 -23.13 -30.35 -1.32
CA ALA A 13 -22.01 -29.86 -2.13
C ALA A 13 -22.27 -30.01 -3.64
N GLU A 14 -23.08 -30.98 -4.04
CA GLU A 14 -23.47 -31.24 -5.43
C GLU A 14 -24.93 -30.83 -5.72
N ASP A 15 -25.53 -30.02 -4.86
CA ASP A 15 -26.94 -29.62 -4.98
C ASP A 15 -27.17 -28.84 -6.29
N LYS A 16 -28.34 -29.01 -6.90
CA LYS A 16 -28.70 -28.27 -8.13
C LYS A 16 -28.72 -26.77 -7.91
N SER A 17 -29.08 -26.32 -6.71
CA SER A 17 -29.11 -24.92 -6.32
C SER A 17 -27.71 -24.43 -5.95
N TRP A 18 -27.20 -23.47 -6.72
CA TRP A 18 -25.92 -22.84 -6.45
C TRP A 18 -25.86 -22.16 -5.08
N ARG A 19 -27.01 -21.72 -4.54
CA ARG A 19 -27.07 -21.13 -3.19
C ARG A 19 -26.75 -22.14 -2.10
N VAL A 20 -27.16 -23.40 -2.29
CA VAL A 20 -26.84 -24.46 -1.33
C VAL A 20 -25.34 -24.78 -1.41
N ARG A 21 -24.80 -24.93 -2.62
CA ARG A 21 -23.36 -25.13 -2.84
C ARG A 21 -22.52 -23.96 -2.31
N TYR A 22 -22.99 -22.73 -2.51
CA TYR A 22 -22.39 -21.51 -1.94
C TYR A 22 -22.34 -21.58 -0.42
N MET A 23 -23.44 -21.98 0.24
CA MET A 23 -23.44 -22.11 1.71
C MET A 23 -22.44 -23.17 2.20
N VAL A 24 -22.26 -24.26 1.45
CA VAL A 24 -21.22 -25.26 1.75
C VAL A 24 -19.83 -24.62 1.63
N ALA A 25 -19.56 -23.87 0.56
CA ALA A 25 -18.29 -23.17 0.36
C ALA A 25 -18.01 -22.10 1.43
N ASP A 26 -19.01 -21.30 1.81
CA ASP A 26 -18.88 -20.26 2.84
C ASP A 26 -18.58 -20.85 4.23
N LYS A 27 -19.19 -22.01 4.54
CA LYS A 27 -19.02 -22.74 5.80
C LYS A 27 -17.95 -23.82 5.77
N PHE A 28 -17.14 -23.87 4.72
CA PHE A 28 -16.24 -25.00 4.49
C PHE A 28 -15.22 -25.21 5.61
N SER A 29 -14.62 -24.13 6.13
CA SER A 29 -13.66 -24.21 7.25
C SER A 29 -14.30 -24.69 8.56
N GLU A 30 -15.54 -24.31 8.82
CA GLU A 30 -16.30 -24.75 10.00
C GLU A 30 -16.63 -26.24 9.88
N LEU A 31 -17.03 -26.69 8.68
CA LEU A 31 -17.28 -28.09 8.37
C LEU A 31 -16.02 -28.93 8.54
N GLN A 32 -14.87 -28.47 8.02
CA GLN A 32 -13.57 -29.14 8.16
C GLN A 32 -13.22 -29.40 9.63
N LYS A 33 -13.34 -28.38 10.48
CA LYS A 33 -13.08 -28.50 11.92
C LYS A 33 -14.05 -29.47 12.60
N ALA A 34 -15.30 -29.52 12.16
CA ALA A 34 -16.33 -30.38 12.75
C ALA A 34 -16.21 -31.86 12.35
N VAL A 35 -15.81 -32.16 11.11
CA VAL A 35 -15.71 -33.56 10.61
C VAL A 35 -14.38 -34.22 10.93
N GLY A 36 -13.33 -33.44 11.20
CA GLY A 36 -12.01 -33.94 11.58
C GLY A 36 -11.11 -34.31 10.39
N PRO A 37 -9.84 -34.67 10.69
CA PRO A 37 -8.76 -34.76 9.69
C PRO A 37 -8.95 -35.88 8.66
N GLU A 38 -9.39 -37.06 9.09
CA GLU A 38 -9.56 -38.23 8.21
C GLU A 38 -10.66 -38.02 7.15
N ILE A 39 -11.82 -37.54 7.60
CA ILE A 39 -12.94 -37.22 6.70
C ILE A 39 -12.55 -36.04 5.79
N THR A 40 -11.81 -35.07 6.31
CA THR A 40 -11.32 -33.96 5.50
C THR A 40 -10.51 -34.45 4.30
N LYS A 41 -9.57 -35.37 4.54
CA LYS A 41 -8.71 -35.92 3.49
C LYS A 41 -9.48 -36.71 2.44
N ASN A 42 -10.41 -37.57 2.88
CA ASN A 42 -11.08 -38.50 1.97
C ASN A 42 -12.27 -37.87 1.24
N ASP A 43 -12.97 -36.93 1.86
CA ASP A 43 -14.23 -36.38 1.36
C ASP A 43 -14.18 -34.89 1.06
N LEU A 44 -13.61 -34.09 1.97
CA LEU A 44 -13.63 -32.64 1.79
C LEU A 44 -12.62 -32.18 0.74
N VAL A 45 -11.47 -32.84 0.58
CA VAL A 45 -10.52 -32.48 -0.49
C VAL A 45 -11.17 -32.59 -1.87
N PRO A 46 -11.78 -33.72 -2.28
CA PRO A 46 -12.49 -33.80 -3.56
C PRO A 46 -13.66 -32.81 -3.67
N ALA A 47 -14.46 -32.65 -2.61
CA ALA A 47 -15.57 -31.71 -2.60
C ALA A 47 -15.10 -30.26 -2.79
N PHE A 48 -13.98 -29.89 -2.17
CA PHE A 48 -13.40 -28.56 -2.30
C PHE A 48 -12.88 -28.31 -3.72
N GLN A 49 -12.25 -29.30 -4.35
CA GLN A 49 -11.85 -29.21 -5.76
C GLN A 49 -13.06 -28.95 -6.67
N ASN A 50 -14.19 -29.63 -6.43
CA ASN A 50 -15.42 -29.41 -7.19
C ASN A 50 -15.98 -27.99 -6.99
N LEU A 51 -15.97 -27.46 -5.76
CA LEU A 51 -16.42 -26.10 -5.47
C LEU A 51 -15.52 -25.03 -6.09
N LEU A 52 -14.19 -25.25 -6.10
CA LEU A 52 -13.25 -24.37 -6.81
C LEU A 52 -13.46 -24.38 -8.33
N LYS A 53 -14.07 -25.44 -8.87
CA LYS A 53 -14.37 -25.61 -10.30
C LYS A 53 -15.86 -25.48 -10.63
N ASP A 54 -16.64 -24.93 -9.71
CA ASP A 54 -18.09 -24.80 -9.86
C ASP A 54 -18.44 -23.98 -11.11
N CYS A 55 -19.58 -24.27 -11.75
CA CYS A 55 -20.03 -23.50 -12.91
C CYS A 55 -20.38 -22.04 -12.54
N GLU A 56 -20.82 -21.80 -11.31
CA GLU A 56 -21.23 -20.47 -10.82
C GLU A 56 -20.08 -19.72 -10.16
N ALA A 57 -19.86 -18.47 -10.59
CA ALA A 57 -18.73 -17.67 -10.13
C ALA A 57 -18.80 -17.33 -8.64
N GLU A 58 -20.00 -17.12 -8.08
CA GLU A 58 -20.22 -16.83 -6.67
C GLU A 58 -19.76 -18.00 -5.78
N VAL A 59 -19.98 -19.24 -6.22
CA VAL A 59 -19.52 -20.44 -5.50
C VAL A 59 -18.00 -20.54 -5.58
N ARG A 60 -17.41 -20.35 -6.77
CA ARG A 60 -15.95 -20.34 -6.94
C ARG A 60 -15.28 -19.25 -6.10
N ALA A 61 -15.84 -18.05 -6.05
CA ALA A 61 -15.31 -16.95 -5.25
C ALA A 61 -15.38 -17.24 -3.74
N ALA A 62 -16.49 -17.82 -3.26
CA ALA A 62 -16.61 -18.26 -1.87
C ALA A 62 -15.56 -19.33 -1.52
N ALA A 63 -15.39 -20.34 -2.39
CA ALA A 63 -14.40 -21.38 -2.21
C ALA A 63 -12.96 -20.83 -2.26
N ALA A 64 -12.66 -19.94 -3.21
CA ALA A 64 -11.34 -19.30 -3.36
C ALA A 64 -10.92 -18.55 -2.09
N ASN A 65 -11.84 -17.83 -1.45
CA ASN A 65 -11.59 -17.14 -0.17
C ASN A 65 -11.26 -18.09 1.00
N LYS A 66 -11.59 -19.39 0.90
CA LYS A 66 -11.30 -20.38 1.93
C LYS A 66 -10.01 -21.16 1.69
N VAL A 67 -9.33 -20.96 0.55
CA VAL A 67 -8.15 -21.76 0.17
C VAL A 67 -7.07 -21.74 1.26
N LYS A 68 -6.72 -20.56 1.78
CA LYS A 68 -5.71 -20.44 2.84
C LYS A 68 -6.12 -21.21 4.10
N GLU A 69 -7.29 -20.89 4.68
CA GLU A 69 -7.75 -21.49 5.93
C GLU A 69 -7.94 -23.00 5.80
N PHE A 70 -8.44 -23.48 4.65
CA PHE A 70 -8.59 -24.91 4.39
C PHE A 70 -7.22 -25.62 4.40
N CYS A 71 -6.25 -25.07 3.68
CA CYS A 71 -4.88 -25.62 3.60
C CYS A 71 -4.16 -25.61 4.96
N GLU A 72 -4.33 -24.55 5.76
CA GLU A 72 -3.74 -24.45 7.11
C GLU A 72 -4.25 -25.54 8.05
N ASN A 73 -5.54 -25.90 7.93
CA ASN A 73 -6.18 -26.90 8.79
C ASN A 73 -6.07 -28.35 8.27
N LEU A 74 -5.31 -28.59 7.19
CA LEU A 74 -5.03 -29.95 6.73
C LEU A 74 -4.08 -30.68 7.69
N PRO A 75 -4.17 -32.03 7.79
CA PRO A 75 -3.27 -32.85 8.60
C PRO A 75 -1.80 -32.63 8.23
N GLU A 76 -0.94 -32.33 9.21
CA GLU A 76 0.46 -31.94 8.97
C GLU A 76 1.27 -32.97 8.16
N ASP A 77 0.99 -34.26 8.36
CA ASP A 77 1.66 -35.39 7.72
C ASP A 77 1.42 -35.46 6.19
N SER A 78 0.29 -34.92 5.72
CA SER A 78 -0.14 -35.00 4.32
C SER A 78 -0.50 -33.65 3.70
N ARG A 79 -0.37 -32.56 4.47
CA ARG A 79 -0.71 -31.19 4.07
C ARG A 79 -0.04 -30.77 2.78
N GLU A 80 1.30 -30.81 2.74
CA GLU A 80 2.06 -30.37 1.58
C GLU A 80 1.69 -31.18 0.33
N GLN A 81 1.65 -32.51 0.46
CA GLN A 81 1.28 -33.40 -0.65
C GLN A 81 -0.10 -33.06 -1.20
N ILE A 82 -1.11 -32.92 -0.33
CA ILE A 82 -2.49 -32.61 -0.74
C ILE A 82 -2.57 -31.27 -1.45
N ILE A 83 -1.91 -30.24 -0.90
CA ILE A 83 -1.90 -28.91 -1.51
C ILE A 83 -1.29 -28.98 -2.91
N MET A 84 -0.14 -29.63 -3.05
CA MET A 84 0.60 -29.71 -4.30
C MET A 84 -0.13 -30.51 -5.39
N THR A 85 -0.76 -31.64 -5.03
CA THR A 85 -1.42 -32.52 -6.01
C THR A 85 -2.86 -32.16 -6.32
N HIS A 86 -3.63 -31.68 -5.33
CA HIS A 86 -5.08 -31.49 -5.47
C HIS A 86 -5.48 -30.02 -5.55
N ILE A 87 -4.90 -29.17 -4.71
CA ILE A 87 -5.35 -27.77 -4.57
C ILE A 87 -4.65 -26.83 -5.54
N LEU A 88 -3.32 -26.94 -5.66
CA LEU A 88 -2.50 -26.06 -6.49
C LEU A 88 -2.92 -26.06 -7.97
N PRO A 89 -3.27 -27.20 -8.61
CA PRO A 89 -3.81 -27.17 -9.97
C PRO A 89 -5.10 -26.35 -10.10
N CYS A 90 -6.01 -26.44 -9.11
CA CYS A 90 -7.25 -25.65 -9.09
C CYS A 90 -6.95 -24.15 -8.90
N VAL A 91 -6.00 -23.81 -8.02
CA VAL A 91 -5.53 -22.43 -7.81
C VAL A 91 -4.95 -21.86 -9.11
N LYS A 92 -4.17 -22.63 -9.87
CA LYS A 92 -3.63 -22.21 -11.18
C LYS A 92 -4.73 -21.88 -12.19
N GLU A 93 -5.81 -22.67 -12.22
CA GLU A 93 -6.97 -22.39 -13.08
C GLU A 93 -7.69 -21.11 -12.64
N LEU A 94 -7.88 -20.91 -11.32
CA LEU A 94 -8.57 -19.75 -10.76
C LEU A 94 -7.83 -18.42 -10.94
N VAL A 95 -6.50 -18.43 -11.03
CA VAL A 95 -5.71 -17.22 -11.38
C VAL A 95 -6.13 -16.67 -12.74
N SER A 96 -6.51 -17.55 -13.67
CA SER A 96 -6.95 -17.21 -15.02
C SER A 96 -8.47 -17.24 -15.18
N ASP A 97 -9.23 -17.16 -14.07
CA ASP A 97 -10.70 -17.18 -14.13
C ASP A 97 -11.23 -15.97 -14.93
N THR A 98 -12.31 -16.20 -15.68
CA THR A 98 -12.95 -15.16 -16.48
C THR A 98 -13.68 -14.14 -15.61
N ASN A 99 -14.07 -14.51 -14.39
CA ASN A 99 -14.75 -13.64 -13.45
C ASN A 99 -13.77 -12.90 -12.52
N GLN A 100 -13.86 -11.58 -12.52
CA GLN A 100 -12.98 -10.70 -11.74
C GLN A 100 -13.13 -10.89 -10.22
N HIS A 101 -14.34 -11.18 -9.73
CA HIS A 101 -14.58 -11.41 -8.31
C HIS A 101 -13.91 -12.69 -7.81
N VAL A 102 -13.86 -13.73 -8.64
CA VAL A 102 -13.15 -14.98 -8.33
C VAL A 102 -11.65 -14.73 -8.22
N LYS A 103 -11.07 -14.03 -9.21
CA LYS A 103 -9.65 -13.65 -9.19
C LYS A 103 -9.31 -12.80 -7.96
N SER A 104 -10.14 -11.81 -7.64
CA SER A 104 -9.96 -10.90 -6.50
C SER A 104 -10.04 -11.64 -5.16
N ALA A 105 -11.01 -12.54 -5.02
CA ALA A 105 -11.15 -13.42 -3.86
C ALA A 105 -9.88 -14.27 -3.64
N LEU A 106 -9.40 -14.94 -4.69
CA LEU A 106 -8.17 -15.73 -4.62
C LEU A 106 -6.96 -14.87 -4.24
N ALA A 107 -6.79 -13.71 -4.89
CA ALA A 107 -5.68 -12.79 -4.66
C ALA A 107 -5.58 -12.32 -3.20
N SER A 108 -6.70 -12.23 -2.49
CA SER A 108 -6.74 -11.81 -1.08
C SER A 108 -6.15 -12.84 -0.11
N VAL A 109 -6.03 -14.11 -0.51
CA VAL A 109 -5.61 -15.20 0.38
C VAL A 109 -4.43 -16.04 -0.13
N ILE A 110 -4.18 -16.05 -1.45
CA ILE A 110 -3.21 -16.93 -2.11
C ILE A 110 -1.79 -16.79 -1.53
N MET A 111 -1.39 -15.59 -1.12
CA MET A 111 -0.08 -15.33 -0.54
C MET A 111 0.13 -16.05 0.80
N GLY A 112 -0.93 -16.30 1.56
CA GLY A 112 -0.84 -17.07 2.80
C GLY A 112 -0.45 -18.53 2.60
N LEU A 113 -0.46 -19.04 1.36
CA LEU A 113 0.06 -20.38 1.08
C LEU A 113 1.59 -20.44 1.17
N SER A 114 2.30 -19.31 1.11
CA SER A 114 3.76 -19.28 1.20
C SER A 114 4.27 -19.82 2.54
N THR A 115 3.61 -19.42 3.64
CA THR A 115 3.96 -19.84 5.00
C THR A 115 3.69 -21.32 5.25
N ILE A 116 2.87 -21.95 4.40
CA ILE A 116 2.50 -23.37 4.50
C ILE A 116 3.45 -24.25 3.67
N LEU A 117 3.74 -23.85 2.43
CA LEU A 117 4.52 -24.65 1.48
C LEU A 117 6.04 -24.46 1.63
N GLY A 118 6.45 -23.43 2.38
CA GLY A 118 7.86 -23.12 2.58
C GLY A 118 8.50 -22.48 1.35
N LYS A 119 9.80 -22.23 1.44
CA LYS A 119 10.55 -21.38 0.51
C LYS A 119 10.61 -21.92 -0.91
N ASP A 120 11.02 -23.18 -1.08
CA ASP A 120 11.34 -23.74 -2.41
C ASP A 120 10.07 -23.86 -3.27
N ASN A 121 9.01 -24.46 -2.72
CA ASN A 121 7.71 -24.56 -3.38
C ASN A 121 7.08 -23.19 -3.67
N THR A 122 7.26 -22.21 -2.78
CA THR A 122 6.77 -20.84 -3.00
C THR A 122 7.44 -20.22 -4.21
N ILE A 123 8.77 -20.35 -4.33
CA ILE A 123 9.54 -19.79 -5.45
C ILE A 123 9.17 -20.51 -6.75
N GLU A 124 9.11 -21.84 -6.74
CA GLU A 124 8.88 -22.62 -7.96
C GLU A 124 7.45 -22.52 -8.48
N HIS A 125 6.45 -22.51 -7.59
CA HIS A 125 5.06 -22.69 -7.98
C HIS A 125 4.14 -21.51 -7.68
N LEU A 126 4.32 -20.80 -6.57
CA LEU A 126 3.44 -19.69 -6.20
C LEU A 126 3.88 -18.35 -6.79
N LEU A 127 5.19 -18.10 -6.88
CA LEU A 127 5.73 -16.86 -7.41
C LEU A 127 5.28 -16.56 -8.86
N PRO A 128 5.22 -17.54 -9.79
CA PRO A 128 4.65 -17.30 -11.11
C PRO A 128 3.18 -16.87 -11.07
N LEU A 129 2.40 -17.37 -10.09
CA LEU A 129 0.99 -17.04 -9.92
C LEU A 129 0.82 -15.64 -9.34
N PHE A 130 1.64 -15.27 -8.35
CA PHE A 130 1.66 -13.90 -7.82
C PHE A 130 2.00 -12.89 -8.91
N LEU A 131 3.01 -13.18 -9.74
CA LEU A 131 3.38 -12.33 -10.87
C LEU A 131 2.27 -12.19 -11.91
N ALA A 132 1.56 -13.27 -12.22
CA ALA A 132 0.43 -13.24 -13.13
C ALA A 132 -0.71 -12.36 -12.60
N GLN A 133 -1.08 -12.51 -11.32
CA GLN A 133 -2.11 -11.69 -10.70
C GLN A 133 -1.69 -10.22 -10.51
N LEU A 134 -0.42 -9.97 -10.22
CA LEU A 134 0.12 -8.62 -10.11
C LEU A 134 0.06 -7.85 -11.44
N LYS A 135 0.10 -8.57 -12.56
CA LYS A 135 -0.03 -8.04 -13.92
C LYS A 135 -1.47 -8.12 -14.47
N ASP A 136 -2.46 -8.32 -13.61
CA ASP A 136 -3.87 -8.36 -14.02
C ASP A 136 -4.38 -6.96 -14.39
N GLU A 137 -4.31 -6.63 -15.68
CA GLU A 137 -4.77 -5.34 -16.20
C GLU A 137 -6.29 -5.16 -16.09
N GLN A 138 -7.05 -6.26 -16.04
CA GLN A 138 -8.51 -6.20 -16.11
C GLN A 138 -9.14 -5.86 -14.75
N CYS A 139 -8.51 -6.21 -13.63
CA CYS A 139 -9.05 -6.00 -12.30
C CYS A 139 -8.02 -5.35 -11.35
N PRO A 140 -8.13 -4.03 -11.10
CA PRO A 140 -7.31 -3.33 -10.13
C PRO A 140 -7.39 -3.92 -8.71
N GLU A 141 -8.54 -4.47 -8.30
CA GLU A 141 -8.68 -5.10 -6.98
C GLU A 141 -7.76 -6.31 -6.80
N VAL A 142 -7.54 -7.11 -7.86
CA VAL A 142 -6.61 -8.26 -7.83
C VAL A 142 -5.21 -7.78 -7.47
N ARG A 143 -4.72 -6.77 -8.18
CA ARG A 143 -3.37 -6.22 -7.99
C ARG A 143 -3.22 -5.61 -6.61
N LEU A 144 -4.23 -4.87 -6.15
CA LEU A 144 -4.27 -4.29 -4.80
C LEU A 144 -4.20 -5.37 -3.72
N ASN A 145 -5.00 -6.44 -3.84
CA ASN A 145 -4.99 -7.54 -2.87
C ASN A 145 -3.64 -8.26 -2.79
N ILE A 146 -2.94 -8.42 -3.93
CA ILE A 146 -1.59 -8.97 -3.96
C ILE A 146 -0.60 -8.03 -3.26
N ILE A 147 -0.63 -6.73 -3.56
CA ILE A 147 0.26 -5.74 -2.93
C ILE A 147 0.09 -5.72 -1.41
N SER A 148 -1.16 -5.67 -0.93
CA SER A 148 -1.47 -5.58 0.49
C SER A 148 -1.03 -6.80 1.32
N ASN A 149 -0.72 -7.93 0.68
CA ASN A 149 -0.31 -9.16 1.36
C ASN A 149 1.15 -9.56 1.09
N LEU A 150 1.96 -8.68 0.47
CA LEU A 150 3.35 -8.98 0.13
C LEU A 150 4.22 -9.33 1.35
N ASP A 151 3.85 -8.87 2.54
CA ASP A 151 4.51 -9.14 3.82
C ASP A 151 4.65 -10.64 4.09
N CYS A 152 3.57 -11.41 3.84
CA CYS A 152 3.52 -12.85 4.07
C CYS A 152 4.54 -13.62 3.21
N VAL A 153 4.77 -13.15 1.99
CA VAL A 153 5.72 -13.78 1.06
C VAL A 153 7.15 -13.39 1.42
N ASN A 154 7.35 -12.12 1.81
CA ASN A 154 8.67 -11.62 2.14
C ASN A 154 9.31 -12.36 3.32
N GLU A 155 8.53 -12.76 4.34
CA GLU A 155 9.02 -13.58 5.46
C GLU A 155 9.57 -14.95 5.03
N VAL A 156 9.05 -15.52 3.93
CA VAL A 156 9.36 -16.88 3.49
C VAL A 156 10.50 -16.92 2.47
N ILE A 157 10.45 -16.10 1.42
CA ILE A 157 11.44 -16.16 0.33
C ILE A 157 12.64 -15.24 0.57
N GLY A 158 12.45 -14.19 1.37
CA GLY A 158 13.42 -13.14 1.63
C GLY A 158 13.52 -12.10 0.51
N ILE A 159 13.97 -10.90 0.91
CA ILE A 159 13.89 -9.68 0.10
C ILE A 159 14.64 -9.73 -1.24
N ARG A 160 15.74 -10.49 -1.35
CA ARG A 160 16.55 -10.52 -2.58
C ARG A 160 15.84 -11.17 -3.77
N GLN A 161 15.08 -12.24 -3.52
CA GLN A 161 14.30 -12.90 -4.58
C GLN A 161 13.03 -12.10 -4.88
N LEU A 162 12.43 -11.52 -3.83
CA LEU A 162 11.30 -10.59 -3.96
C LEU A 162 11.68 -9.41 -4.88
N SER A 163 12.85 -8.79 -4.67
CA SER A 163 13.29 -7.65 -5.46
C SER A 163 13.61 -7.99 -6.91
N GLN A 164 14.23 -9.14 -7.18
CA GLN A 164 14.55 -9.54 -8.56
C GLN A 164 13.28 -9.83 -9.39
N SER A 165 12.28 -10.46 -8.78
CA SER A 165 11.08 -10.90 -9.51
C SER A 165 9.94 -9.88 -9.49
N LEU A 166 9.69 -9.22 -8.36
CA LEU A 166 8.51 -8.34 -8.19
C LEU A 166 8.81 -6.86 -8.40
N LEU A 167 10.06 -6.39 -8.31
CA LEU A 167 10.38 -4.98 -8.52
C LEU A 167 9.88 -4.45 -9.87
N PRO A 168 10.11 -5.14 -11.02
CA PRO A 168 9.62 -4.61 -12.29
C PRO A 168 8.11 -4.39 -12.30
N ALA A 169 7.37 -5.30 -11.67
CA ALA A 169 5.92 -5.17 -11.54
C ALA A 169 5.52 -4.07 -10.55
N ILE A 170 6.23 -3.90 -9.43
CA ILE A 170 5.98 -2.80 -8.48
C ILE A 170 6.19 -1.43 -9.14
N VAL A 171 7.26 -1.29 -9.95
CA VAL A 171 7.55 -0.07 -10.71
C VAL A 171 6.44 0.23 -11.71
N GLU A 172 5.95 -0.80 -12.42
CA GLU A 172 4.83 -0.66 -13.35
C GLU A 172 3.54 -0.22 -12.63
N LEU A 173 3.26 -0.76 -11.44
CA LEU A 173 2.08 -0.39 -10.64
C LEU A 173 2.19 0.99 -10.01
N ALA A 174 3.40 1.47 -9.73
CA ALA A 174 3.64 2.83 -9.24
C ALA A 174 3.15 3.89 -10.23
N GLU A 175 3.07 3.55 -11.52
CA GLU A 175 2.65 4.42 -12.62
C GLU A 175 1.25 4.04 -13.16
N ASP A 176 0.51 3.18 -12.45
CA ASP A 176 -0.77 2.67 -12.91
C ASP A 176 -1.80 3.77 -13.23
N ALA A 177 -2.63 3.56 -14.25
CA ALA A 177 -3.67 4.52 -14.63
C ALA A 177 -4.67 4.79 -13.49
N LYS A 178 -4.99 3.78 -12.67
CA LYS A 178 -5.91 3.92 -11.54
C LYS A 178 -5.16 4.39 -10.29
N TRP A 179 -5.49 5.60 -9.85
CA TRP A 179 -4.86 6.21 -8.68
C TRP A 179 -4.94 5.35 -7.40
N ARG A 180 -6.00 4.55 -7.20
CA ARG A 180 -6.09 3.65 -6.04
C ARG A 180 -4.98 2.58 -6.01
N VAL A 181 -4.53 2.12 -7.17
CA VAL A 181 -3.39 1.19 -7.26
C VAL A 181 -2.10 1.90 -6.91
N ARG A 182 -1.88 3.11 -7.47
CA ARG A 182 -0.73 3.95 -7.10
C ARG A 182 -0.70 4.25 -5.60
N LEU A 183 -1.85 4.56 -4.99
CA LEU A 183 -1.99 4.79 -3.55
C LEU A 183 -1.53 3.57 -2.73
N ALA A 184 -1.98 2.36 -3.09
CA ALA A 184 -1.57 1.14 -2.40
C ALA A 184 -0.03 0.93 -2.45
N ILE A 185 0.60 1.24 -3.59
CA ILE A 185 2.07 1.18 -3.71
C ILE A 185 2.75 2.23 -2.83
N ILE A 186 2.20 3.45 -2.75
CA ILE A 186 2.72 4.53 -1.90
C ILE A 186 2.66 4.13 -0.42
N GLU A 187 1.57 3.51 0.02
CA GLU A 187 1.43 3.04 1.40
C GLU A 187 2.40 1.90 1.73
N TYR A 188 2.70 1.05 0.75
CA TYR A 188 3.63 -0.07 0.89
C TYR A 188 5.12 0.33 0.79
N MET A 189 5.42 1.46 0.13
CA MET A 189 6.79 1.91 -0.14
C MET A 189 7.72 2.04 1.08
N PRO A 190 7.32 2.52 2.27
CA PRO A 190 8.22 2.60 3.42
C PRO A 190 8.69 1.23 3.91
N LEU A 191 7.85 0.21 3.77
CA LEU A 191 8.21 -1.15 4.11
C LEU A 191 9.27 -1.68 3.12
N LEU A 192 9.01 -1.55 1.82
CA LEU A 192 9.95 -1.91 0.75
C LEU A 192 11.31 -1.22 0.94
N ALA A 193 11.30 0.09 1.15
CA ALA A 193 12.50 0.89 1.32
C ALA A 193 13.36 0.37 2.49
N GLY A 194 12.73 0.02 3.61
CA GLY A 194 13.44 -0.54 4.76
C GLY A 194 14.06 -1.90 4.55
N GLN A 195 13.39 -2.75 3.77
CA GLN A 195 13.83 -4.11 3.54
C GLN A 195 14.92 -4.17 2.46
N LEU A 196 14.80 -3.33 1.43
CA LEU A 196 15.74 -3.25 0.31
C LEU A 196 17.01 -2.45 0.65
N GLY A 197 16.92 -1.56 1.63
CA GLY A 197 18.00 -0.68 2.05
C GLY A 197 18.08 0.61 1.22
N VAL A 198 18.83 1.57 1.76
CA VAL A 198 18.92 2.94 1.22
C VAL A 198 19.55 3.00 -0.17
N GLU A 199 20.62 2.23 -0.42
CA GLU A 199 21.33 2.25 -1.71
C GLU A 199 20.39 1.85 -2.87
N PHE A 200 19.61 0.78 -2.66
CA PHE A 200 18.66 0.31 -3.64
C PHE A 200 17.52 1.29 -3.85
N PHE A 201 17.01 1.89 -2.76
CA PHE A 201 15.98 2.90 -2.83
C PHE A 201 16.44 4.09 -3.69
N ASP A 202 17.65 4.59 -3.44
CA ASP A 202 18.20 5.74 -4.13
C ASP A 202 18.39 5.47 -5.63
N GLU A 203 18.80 4.27 -6.02
CA GLU A 203 19.03 3.89 -7.41
C GLU A 203 17.73 3.62 -8.19
N LYS A 204 16.74 2.95 -7.57
CA LYS A 204 15.57 2.40 -8.30
C LYS A 204 14.23 3.04 -7.95
N LEU A 205 14.03 3.52 -6.72
CA LEU A 205 12.70 3.88 -6.20
C LEU A 205 12.53 5.39 -5.94
N ASN A 206 13.63 6.11 -5.72
CA ASN A 206 13.62 7.54 -5.43
C ASN A 206 12.92 8.34 -6.53
N THR A 207 13.19 8.03 -7.80
CA THR A 207 12.55 8.72 -8.95
C THR A 207 11.03 8.59 -8.93
N LEU A 208 10.50 7.42 -8.57
CA LEU A 208 9.06 7.18 -8.46
C LEU A 208 8.45 8.01 -7.32
N CYS A 209 9.12 8.04 -6.16
CA CYS A 209 8.65 8.82 -5.02
C CYS A 209 8.53 10.32 -5.35
N MET A 210 9.48 10.84 -6.11
CA MET A 210 9.45 12.23 -6.58
C MET A 210 8.36 12.47 -7.64
N ALA A 211 8.11 11.49 -8.52
CA ALA A 211 7.05 11.60 -9.52
C ALA A 211 5.65 11.70 -8.88
N TRP A 212 5.41 10.99 -7.77
CA TRP A 212 4.12 11.06 -7.08
C TRP A 212 3.82 12.43 -6.43
N LEU A 213 4.85 13.22 -6.10
CA LEU A 213 4.67 14.58 -5.55
C LEU A 213 4.06 15.55 -6.58
N ILE A 214 4.18 15.24 -7.87
CA ILE A 214 3.62 16.00 -8.98
C ILE A 214 2.48 15.25 -9.68
N ASP A 215 1.91 14.23 -9.04
CA ASP A 215 0.79 13.47 -9.58
C ASP A 215 -0.43 14.38 -9.81
N HIS A 216 -1.21 14.10 -10.85
CA HIS A 216 -2.41 14.87 -11.17
C HIS A 216 -3.50 14.76 -10.08
N VAL A 217 -3.56 13.66 -9.34
CA VAL A 217 -4.51 13.41 -8.25
C VAL A 217 -3.96 13.94 -6.92
N TYR A 218 -4.71 14.83 -6.26
CA TYR A 218 -4.32 15.40 -4.96
C TYR A 218 -4.07 14.34 -3.88
N ALA A 219 -4.95 13.34 -3.76
CA ALA A 219 -4.80 12.27 -2.77
C ALA A 219 -3.47 11.50 -2.92
N ILE A 220 -2.95 11.39 -4.14
CA ILE A 220 -1.63 10.79 -4.39
C ILE A 220 -0.51 11.69 -3.91
N ARG A 221 -0.58 13.00 -4.18
CA ARG A 221 0.41 13.97 -3.70
C ARG A 221 0.45 14.04 -2.18
N GLU A 222 -0.72 14.00 -1.53
CA GLU A 222 -0.84 13.97 -0.08
C GLU A 222 -0.24 12.69 0.53
N ALA A 223 -0.60 11.53 -0.03
CA ALA A 223 -0.03 10.25 0.39
C ALA A 223 1.49 10.20 0.18
N ALA A 224 1.99 10.71 -0.94
CA ALA A 224 3.42 10.80 -1.24
C ALA A 224 4.15 11.73 -0.27
N THR A 225 3.52 12.84 0.14
CA THR A 225 4.07 13.73 1.17
C THR A 225 4.22 13.02 2.51
N CYS A 226 3.18 12.30 2.95
CA CYS A 226 3.23 11.50 4.17
C CYS A 226 4.24 10.34 4.06
N ASN A 227 4.39 9.77 2.86
CA ASN A 227 5.35 8.72 2.58
C ASN A 227 6.79 9.20 2.78
N LEU A 228 7.14 10.41 2.32
CA LEU A 228 8.47 10.97 2.54
C LEU A 228 8.83 11.07 4.02
N MET A 229 7.90 11.51 4.87
CA MET A 229 8.11 11.56 6.33
C MET A 229 8.48 10.18 6.89
N LYS A 230 7.72 9.13 6.53
CA LYS A 230 8.00 7.74 6.94
C LYS A 230 9.35 7.23 6.42
N LEU A 231 9.78 7.67 5.24
CA LEU A 231 11.10 7.34 4.70
C LEU A 231 12.22 8.04 5.49
N VAL A 232 12.04 9.30 5.88
CA VAL A 232 13.00 10.02 6.72
C VAL A 232 13.11 9.40 8.11
N GLU A 233 11.99 9.00 8.72
CA GLU A 233 12.01 8.25 9.99
C GLU A 233 12.83 6.96 9.91
N LYS A 234 12.93 6.37 8.71
CA LYS A 234 13.61 5.10 8.47
C LYS A 234 15.08 5.23 8.08
N PHE A 235 15.40 6.18 7.22
CA PHE A 235 16.76 6.40 6.69
C PHE A 235 17.52 7.53 7.38
N GLY A 236 16.82 8.34 8.17
CA GLY A 236 17.39 9.41 8.97
C GLY A 236 17.40 10.79 8.28
N PRO A 237 17.59 11.85 9.09
CA PRO A 237 17.52 13.24 8.63
C PRO A 237 18.69 13.63 7.70
N GLU A 238 19.88 13.08 7.90
CA GLU A 238 21.04 13.35 7.02
C GLU A 238 20.83 12.83 5.60
N TRP A 239 20.24 11.64 5.46
CA TRP A 239 19.85 11.11 4.15
C TRP A 239 18.81 12.01 3.49
N ALA A 240 17.80 12.44 4.25
CA ALA A 240 16.76 13.33 3.74
C ALA A 240 17.36 14.65 3.23
N GLN A 241 18.29 15.24 3.98
CA GLN A 241 18.99 16.47 3.63
C GLN A 241 19.72 16.37 2.27
N ASN A 242 20.34 15.23 1.99
CA ASN A 242 21.17 15.05 0.79
C ASN A 242 20.35 14.61 -0.43
N THR A 243 19.31 13.79 -0.22
CA THR A 243 18.61 13.09 -1.31
C THR A 243 17.22 13.65 -1.60
N ILE A 244 16.46 14.01 -0.56
CA ILE A 244 15.03 14.34 -0.66
C ILE A 244 14.80 15.85 -0.66
N VAL A 245 15.39 16.57 0.31
CA VAL A 245 15.19 18.00 0.52
C VAL A 245 15.50 18.81 -0.76
N PRO A 246 16.63 18.62 -1.46
CA PRO A 246 16.94 19.41 -2.65
C PRO A 246 15.87 19.28 -3.75
N LYS A 247 15.30 18.08 -3.92
CA LYS A 247 14.27 17.80 -4.92
C LYS A 247 12.94 18.45 -4.55
N VAL A 248 12.55 18.34 -3.27
CA VAL A 248 11.33 18.96 -2.73
C VAL A 248 11.37 20.47 -2.91
N LEU A 249 12.50 21.10 -2.56
CA LEU A 249 12.68 22.55 -2.66
C LEU A 249 12.72 23.02 -4.13
N GLY A 250 13.21 22.18 -5.04
CA GLY A 250 13.20 22.48 -6.49
C GLY A 250 11.79 22.73 -7.05
N MET A 251 10.78 22.00 -6.54
CA MET A 251 9.38 22.13 -6.95
C MET A 251 8.77 23.50 -6.61
N ALA A 252 9.39 24.29 -5.73
CA ALA A 252 8.94 25.66 -5.42
C ALA A 252 8.98 26.60 -6.64
N ASN A 253 9.72 26.25 -7.69
CA ASN A 253 9.80 27.04 -8.92
C ASN A 253 8.99 26.42 -10.08
N ASP A 254 8.19 25.38 -9.82
CA ASP A 254 7.35 24.75 -10.83
C ASP A 254 6.27 25.73 -11.37
N PRO A 255 6.00 25.78 -12.68
CA PRO A 255 4.97 26.65 -13.24
C PRO A 255 3.57 26.37 -12.68
N ASN A 256 3.26 25.14 -12.31
CA ASN A 256 1.99 24.74 -11.71
C ASN A 256 1.96 25.05 -10.21
N TYR A 257 1.02 25.92 -9.81
CA TYR A 257 0.87 26.31 -8.41
C TYR A 257 0.52 25.13 -7.49
N LEU A 258 -0.13 24.07 -8.01
CA LEU A 258 -0.43 22.87 -7.24
C LEU A 258 0.86 22.15 -6.81
N HIS A 259 1.89 22.12 -7.66
CA HIS A 259 3.18 21.50 -7.36
C HIS A 259 3.97 22.37 -6.38
N ARG A 260 3.93 23.70 -6.55
CA ARG A 260 4.50 24.65 -5.57
C ARG A 260 3.84 24.51 -4.20
N MET A 261 2.53 24.31 -4.14
CA MET A 261 1.83 24.01 -2.89
C MET A 261 2.28 22.67 -2.29
N THR A 262 2.53 21.64 -3.11
CA THR A 262 3.10 20.39 -2.62
C THR A 262 4.44 20.61 -1.92
N THR A 263 5.30 21.53 -2.39
CA THR A 263 6.54 21.86 -1.66
C THR A 263 6.27 22.29 -0.22
N LEU A 264 5.28 23.15 0.00
CA LEU A 264 4.90 23.61 1.34
C LEU A 264 4.38 22.45 2.20
N PHE A 265 3.58 21.55 1.64
CA PHE A 265 3.09 20.36 2.35
C PHE A 265 4.22 19.39 2.71
N CYS A 266 5.18 19.18 1.80
CA CYS A 266 6.38 18.41 2.09
C CYS A 266 7.21 19.04 3.20
N ILE A 267 7.44 20.35 3.19
CA ILE A 267 8.17 21.04 4.26
C ILE A 267 7.44 20.87 5.60
N ASN A 268 6.12 20.99 5.61
CA ASN A 268 5.33 20.79 6.83
C ASN A 268 5.53 19.39 7.42
N ALA A 269 5.48 18.35 6.57
CA ALA A 269 5.67 16.96 7.00
C ALA A 269 7.12 16.62 7.37
N LEU A 270 8.11 17.20 6.68
CA LEU A 270 9.52 16.90 6.89
C LEU A 270 10.15 17.68 8.04
N SER A 271 9.60 18.84 8.42
CA SER A 271 10.20 19.71 9.43
C SER A 271 10.47 19.03 10.77
N GLU A 272 9.50 18.25 11.27
CA GLU A 272 9.62 17.50 12.52
C GLU A 272 10.65 16.36 12.40
N ALA A 273 10.64 15.62 11.28
CA ALA A 273 11.51 14.47 11.06
C ALA A 273 12.98 14.85 10.75
N CYS A 274 13.21 16.00 10.10
CA CYS A 274 14.54 16.50 9.76
C CYS A 274 15.20 17.31 10.88
N GLY A 275 14.43 17.75 11.89
CA GLY A 275 14.94 18.53 13.01
C GLY A 275 15.20 20.01 12.70
N GLN A 276 15.56 20.76 13.76
CA GLN A 276 15.65 22.23 13.74
C GLN A 276 16.70 22.77 12.76
N GLU A 277 17.89 22.17 12.72
CA GLU A 277 19.01 22.70 11.93
C GLU A 277 18.72 22.65 10.42
N ILE A 278 18.28 21.50 9.91
CA ILE A 278 17.96 21.33 8.48
C ILE A 278 16.75 22.20 8.11
N THR A 279 15.72 22.21 8.97
CA THR A 279 14.51 23.00 8.75
C THR A 279 14.83 24.49 8.66
N THR A 280 15.64 25.02 9.57
CA THR A 280 16.00 26.45 9.62
C THR A 280 16.93 26.83 8.46
N LYS A 281 17.97 26.03 8.17
CA LYS A 281 18.98 26.40 7.17
C LYS A 281 18.56 26.18 5.73
N GLN A 282 17.73 25.17 5.44
CA GLN A 282 17.40 24.78 4.07
C GLN A 282 15.93 25.00 3.69
N MET A 283 15.00 24.63 4.56
CA MET A 283 13.57 24.66 4.22
C MET A 283 12.96 26.05 4.42
N LEU A 284 13.24 26.69 5.55
CA LEU A 284 12.69 28.00 5.90
C LEU A 284 12.96 29.07 4.82
N PRO A 285 14.18 29.23 4.25
CA PRO A 285 14.43 30.24 3.22
C PRO A 285 13.51 30.11 2.00
N VAL A 286 13.13 28.88 1.64
CA VAL A 286 12.22 28.63 0.51
C VAL A 286 10.78 29.01 0.89
N VAL A 287 10.32 28.67 2.10
CA VAL A 287 9.00 29.10 2.60
C VAL A 287 8.87 30.63 2.59
N LEU A 288 9.89 31.34 3.10
CA LEU A 288 9.91 32.80 3.12
C LEU A 288 9.93 33.39 1.70
N LYS A 289 10.69 32.81 0.77
CA LYS A 289 10.69 33.22 -0.64
C LYS A 289 9.30 33.09 -1.27
N MET A 290 8.60 31.98 -1.01
CA MET A 290 7.27 31.69 -1.54
C MET A 290 6.18 32.63 -1.02
N ALA A 291 6.43 33.42 0.04
CA ALA A 291 5.51 34.46 0.49
C ALA A 291 5.24 35.52 -0.59
N ASN A 292 6.10 35.63 -1.61
CA ASN A 292 5.94 36.55 -2.74
C ASN A 292 5.35 35.90 -4.00
N ASP A 293 4.79 34.69 -3.88
CA ASP A 293 4.15 34.00 -5.02
C ASP A 293 2.97 34.82 -5.57
N GLN A 294 2.80 34.78 -6.89
CA GLN A 294 1.73 35.51 -7.56
C GLN A 294 0.34 34.95 -7.22
N VAL A 295 0.26 33.66 -6.85
CA VAL A 295 -0.99 32.96 -6.54
C VAL A 295 -1.30 33.05 -5.04
N ALA A 296 -2.46 33.62 -4.69
CA ALA A 296 -2.92 33.77 -3.31
C ALA A 296 -2.94 32.43 -2.55
N ASN A 297 -3.34 31.34 -3.24
CA ASN A 297 -3.34 29.99 -2.67
C ASN A 297 -1.98 29.53 -2.16
N VAL A 298 -0.90 29.92 -2.84
CA VAL A 298 0.46 29.62 -2.36
C VAL A 298 0.76 30.49 -1.14
N ARG A 299 0.47 31.81 -1.22
CA ARG A 299 0.78 32.76 -0.15
C ARG A 299 0.07 32.45 1.17
N PHE A 300 -1.22 32.08 1.16
CA PHE A 300 -1.88 31.71 2.42
C PHE A 300 -1.40 30.37 2.96
N ASN A 301 -0.96 29.44 2.09
CA ASN A 301 -0.34 28.20 2.55
C ASN A 301 1.06 28.45 3.12
N VAL A 302 1.77 29.50 2.70
CA VAL A 302 3.00 29.94 3.36
C VAL A 302 2.72 30.32 4.81
N ALA A 303 1.66 31.10 5.08
CA ALA A 303 1.27 31.45 6.44
C ALA A 303 0.96 30.20 7.29
N LYS A 304 0.18 29.26 6.75
CA LYS A 304 -0.11 27.97 7.41
C LYS A 304 1.16 27.15 7.66
N SER A 305 2.09 27.11 6.71
CA SER A 305 3.37 26.42 6.84
C SER A 305 4.23 27.04 7.93
N LEU A 306 4.34 28.38 7.98
CA LEU A 306 5.08 29.08 9.03
C LEU A 306 4.50 28.81 10.42
N GLN A 307 3.16 28.79 10.55
CA GLN A 307 2.50 28.36 11.78
C GLN A 307 2.85 26.93 12.17
N LYS A 308 2.86 26.00 11.19
CA LYS A 308 3.10 24.57 11.44
C LYS A 308 4.55 24.26 11.80
N ILE A 309 5.53 24.87 11.12
CA ILE A 309 6.96 24.63 11.37
C ILE A 309 7.50 25.50 12.51
N GLY A 310 6.80 26.56 12.89
CA GLY A 310 7.23 27.50 13.92
C GLY A 310 7.71 26.86 15.23
N PRO A 311 7.04 25.84 15.80
CA PRO A 311 7.51 25.14 17.00
C PRO A 311 8.86 24.42 16.85
N VAL A 312 9.30 24.13 15.62
CA VAL A 312 10.60 23.48 15.33
C VAL A 312 11.72 24.51 15.23
N LEU A 313 11.41 25.77 14.89
CA LEU A 313 12.38 26.84 14.71
C LEU A 313 12.86 27.41 16.05
N ASP A 314 14.05 28.01 16.05
CA ASP A 314 14.54 28.72 17.23
C ASP A 314 13.86 30.09 17.38
N SER A 315 13.92 30.65 18.59
CA SER A 315 13.28 31.94 18.87
C SER A 315 13.90 33.10 18.07
N LEU A 316 15.15 32.97 17.64
CA LEU A 316 15.82 34.00 16.85
C LEU A 316 15.19 34.07 15.46
N ALA A 317 15.17 32.95 14.73
CA ALA A 317 14.56 32.82 13.42
C ALA A 317 13.08 33.22 13.41
N LEU A 318 12.34 32.86 14.47
CA LEU A 318 10.94 33.28 14.62
C LEU A 318 10.79 34.81 14.65
N GLN A 319 11.65 35.51 15.38
CA GLN A 319 11.58 36.97 15.54
C GLN A 319 12.18 37.72 14.35
N THR A 320 13.31 37.26 13.80
CA THR A 320 14.07 38.01 12.79
C THR A 320 13.65 37.70 11.36
N GLU A 321 13.12 36.50 11.10
CA GLU A 321 12.80 36.04 9.74
C GLU A 321 11.31 35.76 9.54
N VAL A 322 10.68 35.02 10.46
CA VAL A 322 9.26 34.60 10.31
C VAL A 322 8.30 35.76 10.57
N LYS A 323 8.45 36.46 11.70
CA LYS A 323 7.55 37.55 12.11
C LYS A 323 7.40 38.63 11.03
N PRO A 324 8.48 39.20 10.44
CA PRO A 324 8.35 40.24 9.42
C PRO A 324 7.59 39.77 8.17
N VAL A 325 7.74 38.50 7.79
CA VAL A 325 7.04 37.93 6.64
C VAL A 325 5.55 37.75 6.93
N LEU A 326 5.20 37.25 8.13
CA LEU A 326 3.80 37.15 8.54
C LEU A 326 3.12 38.52 8.65
N GLU A 327 3.79 39.51 9.25
CA GLU A 327 3.30 40.90 9.31
C GLU A 327 3.05 41.46 7.89
N LYS A 328 3.97 41.23 6.95
CA LYS A 328 3.77 41.61 5.54
C LYS A 328 2.52 40.94 4.96
N LEU A 329 2.31 39.65 5.20
CA LEU A 329 1.15 38.90 4.70
C LEU A 329 -0.18 39.37 5.32
N THR A 330 -0.18 39.94 6.53
CA THR A 330 -1.40 40.58 7.08
C THR A 330 -1.87 41.80 6.29
N THR A 331 -0.99 42.38 5.46
CA THR A 331 -1.29 43.52 4.58
C THR A 331 -1.55 43.13 3.13
N ASP A 332 -1.67 41.82 2.82
CA ASP A 332 -1.94 41.32 1.46
C ASP A 332 -3.25 41.89 0.89
N THR A 333 -3.52 41.71 -0.41
CA THR A 333 -4.81 42.12 -0.98
C THR A 333 -5.88 41.05 -0.77
N ASP A 334 -5.47 39.78 -0.67
CA ASP A 334 -6.34 38.62 -0.51
C ASP A 334 -6.77 38.41 0.95
N MET A 335 -8.04 38.12 1.18
CA MET A 335 -8.60 38.00 2.53
C MET A 335 -8.15 36.72 3.26
N ASP A 336 -7.98 35.61 2.55
CA ASP A 336 -7.54 34.35 3.15
C ASP A 336 -6.09 34.46 3.58
N VAL A 337 -5.25 35.13 2.77
CA VAL A 337 -3.85 35.39 3.12
C VAL A 337 -3.75 36.19 4.43
N LYS A 338 -4.55 37.26 4.57
CA LYS A 338 -4.60 38.05 5.82
C LYS A 338 -5.02 37.22 7.02
N TYR A 339 -6.10 36.45 6.85
CA TYR A 339 -6.67 35.64 7.92
C TYR A 339 -5.66 34.64 8.47
N PHE A 340 -5.06 33.83 7.59
CA PHE A 340 -4.10 32.81 8.01
C PHE A 340 -2.77 33.41 8.51
N ALA A 341 -2.34 34.57 8.01
CA ALA A 341 -1.17 35.26 8.54
C ALA A 341 -1.39 35.78 9.97
N GLN A 342 -2.56 36.36 10.25
CA GLN A 342 -2.91 36.82 11.59
C GLN A 342 -3.08 35.66 12.57
N GLU A 343 -3.72 34.57 12.12
CA GLU A 343 -3.84 33.34 12.91
C GLU A 343 -2.45 32.79 13.28
N ALA A 344 -1.53 32.72 12.31
CA ALA A 344 -0.16 32.27 12.54
C ALA A 344 0.59 33.13 13.56
N LEU A 345 0.48 34.47 13.48
CA LEU A 345 1.10 35.40 14.46
C LEU A 345 0.58 35.15 15.88
N ASN A 346 -0.74 34.96 16.02
CA ASN A 346 -1.36 34.72 17.32
C ASN A 346 -0.93 33.36 17.90
N VAL A 347 -0.95 32.30 17.09
CA VAL A 347 -0.58 30.94 17.52
C VAL A 347 0.89 30.85 17.92
N LEU A 348 1.77 31.55 17.20
CA LEU A 348 3.21 31.58 17.50
C LEU A 348 3.59 32.61 18.58
N ALA A 349 2.62 33.32 19.16
CA ALA A 349 2.83 34.40 20.13
C ALA A 349 3.81 35.48 19.62
N LEU A 350 3.69 35.83 18.33
CA LEU A 350 4.49 36.85 17.64
C LEU A 350 3.72 38.17 17.44
N SER A 351 2.43 38.19 17.76
CA SER A 351 1.53 39.35 17.68
C SER A 351 1.97 40.52 18.54
#